data_AF-A0A8T4GAM9-F1
#
_entry.id   AF-A0A8T4GAM9-F1
#
_cell.length_a   1.000
_cell.length_b   1.000
_cell.length_c   1.000
_cell.angle_alpha   90.00
_cell.angle_beta   90.00
_cell.angle_gamma   90.00
#
_symmetry.space_group_name_H-M   'P 1'
#
loop_
_entity.id
_entity.type
_entity.pdbx_description
1 polymer ?
#
loop_
_entity_poly.entity_id
_entity_poly.type
_entity_poly.pdbx_seq_one_letter_code
_entity_poly.pdbx_strand_id
1 'polypeptide(L)' 'MLARSGVCDVISSLKPGPRGFSQLMFETKLNPGVLSRHLKALTEHAVVEKHSNSYGLTDKGRKLVEILEEISKTIKNE' A
#
# COMPACT_ATOMS: atom_id res chain seq x y z
N MET A 1 9.18 7.46 4.83
CA MET A 1 8.67 6.48 3.84
C MET A 1 7.24 6.76 3.39
N LEU A 2 6.34 7.09 4.32
CA LEU A 2 4.91 7.35 4.07
C LEU A 2 4.60 8.70 3.41
N ALA A 3 5.54 9.65 3.44
CA ALA A 3 5.40 10.97 2.81
C ALA A 3 5.61 10.97 1.28
N ARG A 4 5.90 9.82 0.65
CA ARG A 4 5.96 9.76 -0.82
C ARG A 4 4.54 9.59 -1.36
N SER A 5 4.16 10.53 -2.23
CA SER A 5 2.96 10.43 -3.09
C SER A 5 2.81 9.01 -3.64
N GLY A 6 1.62 8.42 -3.50
CA GLY A 6 1.27 7.10 -4.04
C GLY A 6 1.50 5.90 -3.10
N VAL A 7 2.35 5.98 -2.07
CA VAL A 7 2.58 4.82 -1.18
C VAL A 7 1.33 4.48 -0.37
N CYS A 8 0.67 5.48 0.19
CA CYS A 8 -0.57 5.27 0.93
C CYS A 8 -1.68 4.69 0.04
N ASP A 9 -1.74 5.08 -1.23
CA ASP A 9 -2.72 4.54 -2.19
C ASP A 9 -2.47 3.05 -2.47
N VAL A 10 -1.20 2.64 -2.63
CA VAL A 10 -0.82 1.23 -2.81
C VAL A 10 -1.18 0.40 -1.57
N ILE A 11 -0.90 0.88 -0.36
CA ILE A 11 -1.22 0.14 0.86
C ILE A 11 -2.75 0.08 1.05
N SER A 12 -3.47 1.18 0.78
CA SER A 12 -4.92 1.26 0.96
C SER A 12 -5.69 0.39 -0.05
N SER A 13 -5.23 0.31 -1.30
CA SER A 13 -5.81 -0.57 -2.33
C SER A 13 -5.67 -2.06 -2.02
N LEU A 14 -4.73 -2.43 -1.15
CA LEU A 14 -4.55 -3.81 -0.67
C LEU A 14 -5.39 -4.15 0.57
N LYS A 15 -6.07 -3.18 1.20
CA LYS A 15 -6.94 -3.40 2.37
C LYS A 15 -8.07 -4.40 2.10
N PRO A 16 -8.75 -4.39 0.94
CA PRO A 16 -9.81 -5.36 0.64
C PRO A 16 -9.29 -6.79 0.39
N GLY A 17 -7.99 -6.94 0.12
CA GLY A 17 -7.36 -8.23 -0.16
C GLY A 17 -6.25 -8.14 -1.22
N PRO A 18 -5.63 -9.28 -1.57
CA PRO A 18 -4.52 -9.29 -2.51
C PRO A 18 -4.89 -8.79 -3.92
N ARG A 19 -3.99 -8.03 -4.55
CA ARG A 19 -4.18 -7.43 -5.87
C ARG A 19 -3.05 -7.77 -6.83
N GLY A 20 -3.38 -7.97 -8.11
CA GLY A 20 -2.39 -8.11 -9.17
C GLY A 20 -1.73 -6.76 -9.51
N PHE A 21 -0.55 -6.81 -10.14
CA PHE A 21 0.20 -5.59 -10.49
C PHE A 21 -0.61 -4.63 -11.38
N SER A 22 -1.26 -5.13 -12.43
CA SER A 22 -2.08 -4.30 -13.32
C SER A 22 -3.30 -3.71 -12.64
N GLN A 23 -3.88 -4.45 -11.68
CA GLN A 23 -5.00 -3.96 -10.90
C GLN A 23 -4.57 -2.82 -9.97
N LEU A 24 -3.42 -2.96 -9.31
CA LEU A 24 -2.83 -1.89 -8.51
C LEU A 24 -2.54 -0.65 -9.35
N MET A 25 -1.98 -0.80 -10.55
CA MET A 25 -1.77 0.35 -11.45
C MET A 25 -3.07 1.08 -11.78
N PHE A 26 -4.15 0.32 -12.05
CA PHE A 26 -5.46 0.89 -12.34
C PHE A 26 -6.05 1.62 -11.13
N GLU A 27 -6.04 0.98 -9.96
CA GLU A 27 -6.62 1.52 -8.73
C GLU A 27 -5.85 2.75 -8.22
N THR A 28 -4.51 2.73 -8.27
CA THR A 28 -3.67 3.82 -7.75
C THR A 28 -3.27 4.85 -8.81
N LYS A 29 -3.58 4.62 -10.09
CA LYS A 29 -3.15 5.45 -11.24
C LYS A 29 -1.63 5.66 -11.33
N LEU A 30 -0.85 4.75 -10.76
CA LEU A 30 0.61 4.81 -10.79
C LEU A 30 1.13 4.15 -12.07
N ASN A 31 2.16 4.75 -12.66
CA ASN A 31 2.88 4.09 -13.76
C ASN A 31 3.68 2.86 -13.24
N PRO A 32 4.04 1.91 -14.12
CA PRO A 32 4.71 0.67 -13.72
C PRO A 32 6.00 0.87 -12.93
N GLY A 33 6.81 1.86 -13.30
CA GLY A 33 8.10 2.13 -12.65
C GLY A 33 7.94 2.60 -11.21
N VAL A 34 7.00 3.52 -10.98
CA VAL A 34 6.70 4.04 -9.64
C VAL A 34 6.05 2.97 -8.77
N LEU A 35 5.06 2.24 -9.29
CA LEU A 35 4.43 1.14 -8.56
C LEU A 35 5.45 0.06 -8.17
N SER A 36 6.31 -0.35 -9.10
CA SER A 36 7.37 -1.33 -8.84
C SER A 36 8.32 -0.88 -7.73
N ARG A 37 8.74 0.39 -7.75
CA ARG A 37 9.59 0.96 -6.69
C ARG A 37 8.90 0.95 -5.33
N HIS A 38 7.60 1.26 -5.27
CA HIS A 38 6.85 1.22 -4.02
C HIS A 38 6.67 -0.21 -3.51
N LEU A 39 6.22 -1.14 -4.36
CA LEU A 39 6.05 -2.55 -3.99
C LEU A 39 7.36 -3.18 -3.54
N LYS A 40 8.48 -2.89 -4.20
CA LYS A 40 9.82 -3.34 -3.78
C LYS A 40 10.11 -2.86 -2.35
N ALA A 41 9.98 -1.57 -2.10
CA ALA A 41 10.30 -0.97 -0.81
C ALA A 41 9.34 -1.48 0.30
N LEU A 42 8.05 -1.63 0.01
CA LEU A 42 7.06 -2.18 0.94
C LEU A 42 7.33 -3.66 1.27
N THR A 43 7.80 -4.43 0.29
CA THR A 43 8.21 -5.83 0.48
C THR A 43 9.48 -5.93 1.33
N GLU A 44 10.48 -5.09 1.06
CA GLU A 44 11.73 -5.02 1.83
C GLU A 44 11.50 -4.70 3.32
N HIS A 45 10.45 -3.96 3.65
CA HIS A 45 10.07 -3.68 5.04
C HIS A 45 8.99 -4.60 5.62
N ALA A 46 8.64 -5.69 4.91
CA ALA A 46 7.61 -6.65 5.29
C ALA A 46 6.24 -6.01 5.58
N VAL A 47 5.90 -4.93 4.88
CA VAL A 47 4.57 -4.31 4.90
C VAL A 47 3.65 -5.02 3.91
N VAL A 48 4.19 -5.37 2.76
CA VAL A 48 3.52 -6.12 1.70
C VAL A 48 4.27 -7.43 1.49
N GLU A 49 3.54 -8.49 1.19
CA GLU A 49 4.10 -9.74 0.70
C GLU A 49 3.72 -9.96 -0.76
N LYS A 50 4.64 -10.57 -1.52
CA LYS A 50 4.41 -10.94 -2.92
C LYS A 50 4.08 -12.43 -2.99
N HIS A 51 2.92 -12.75 -3.51
CA HIS A 51 2.53 -14.09 -3.92
C HIS A 51 2.81 -14.28 -5.43
N SER A 52 2.55 -15.47 -5.96
CA SER A 52 2.89 -15.85 -7.34
C SER A 52 2.51 -14.78 -8.38
N ASN A 53 1.30 -14.22 -8.29
CA ASN A 53 0.76 -13.22 -9.22
C ASN A 53 0.10 -12.00 -8.54
N SER A 54 0.24 -11.85 -7.23
CA SER A 54 -0.44 -10.79 -6.47
C SER A 54 0.41 -10.29 -5.31
N TYR A 55 -0.01 -9.16 -4.75
CA TYR A 55 0.56 -8.53 -3.57
C TYR A 55 -0.52 -8.45 -2.51
N GLY A 56 -0.17 -8.70 -1.25
CA GLY A 56 -1.08 -8.63 -0.11
C GLY A 56 -0.44 -7.92 1.08
N LEU A 57 -1.25 -7.41 2.01
CA LEU A 57 -0.73 -6.87 3.28
C LEU A 57 -0.30 -8.02 4.20
N THR A 58 0.85 -7.88 4.83
CA THR A 58 1.23 -8.71 5.98
C THR A 58 0.45 -8.27 7.23
N ASP A 59 0.60 -8.98 8.36
CA ASP A 59 0.07 -8.50 9.66
C ASP A 59 0.63 -7.14 10.06
N LYS A 60 1.91 -6.90 9.78
CA LYS A 60 2.56 -5.60 10.00
C LYS A 60 1.95 -4.53 9.09
N GLY A 61 1.67 -4.88 7.84
CA GLY A 61 1.01 -3.99 6.89
C GLY A 61 -0.40 -3.60 7.31
N ARG A 62 -1.21 -4.56 7.79
CA ARG A 62 -2.56 -4.30 8.31
C ARG A 62 -2.54 -3.32 9.49
N LYS A 63 -1.70 -3.57 10.48
CA LYS A 63 -1.53 -2.65 11.64
C LYS A 63 -1.09 -1.25 11.22
N LEU A 64 -0.22 -1.14 10.22
CA LEU A 64 0.22 0.15 9.70
C LEU A 64 -0.95 0.93 9.07
N VAL A 65 -1.83 0.27 8.31
CA VAL A 65 -3.03 0.90 7.74
C VAL A 65 -3.95 1.41 8.83
N GLU A 66 -4.20 0.60 9.86
CA GLU A 66 -5.05 0.98 11.00
C GLU A 66 -4.54 2.27 11.67
N ILE A 67 -3.23 2.33 11.97
CA ILE A 67 -2.59 3.52 12.55
C ILE A 67 -2.72 4.73 11.63
N LEU A 68 -2.51 4.56 10.31
CA LEU A 68 -2.65 5.65 9.35
C LEU A 68 -4.08 6.18 9.24
N GLU A 69 -5.07 5.29 9.33
CA GLU A 69 -6.49 5.66 9.33
C GLU A 69 -6.88 6.41 10.61
N GLU A 70 -6.36 6.00 11.77
CA GLU A 70 -6.54 6.71 13.03
C GLU A 70 -5.94 8.12 12.96
N ILE A 71 -4.68 8.25 12.53
CA ILE A 71 -4.02 9.55 12.34
C ILE A 71 -4.82 10.43 11.37
N SER A 72 -5.31 9.87 10.26
CA SER A 72 -6.10 10.63 9.30
C SER A 72 -7.41 11.14 9.88
N LYS A 73 -8.07 10.37 10.76
CA LYS A 73 -9.27 10.82 11.48
C LYS A 73 -8.96 11.96 12.44
N THR A 74 -7.84 11.89 13.16
CA THR A 74 -7.40 12.95 14.08
C THR A 74 -7.13 14.26 13.35
N ILE A 75 -6.43 14.23 12.21
CA ILE A 75 -6.10 15.43 11.44
C ILE A 75 -7.33 16.08 10.78
N LYS A 76 -8.36 15.30 10.44
CA LYS A 76 -9.59 15.80 9.80
C LYS A 76 -10.60 16.42 10.77
N ASN A 77 -10.38 16.29 12.08
CA ASN A 77 -11.27 16.82 13.13
C ASN A 77 -10.86 18.23 13.60
N GLU A 78 -10.02 18.93 12.84
CA GLU A 78 -9.66 20.35 12.97
C GLU A 78 -9.98 21.08 11.67
#